data_AF-A0A6J2T837-F1
#
_entry.id   AF-A0A6J2T837-F1
#
_cell.length_a   1.000
_cell.length_b   1.000
_cell.length_c   1.000
_cell.angle_alpha   90.00
_cell.angle_beta   90.00
_cell.angle_gamma   90.00
#
_symmetry.space_group_name_H-M   'P 1'
#
loop_
_entity.id
_entity.type
_entity.pdbx_description
1 polymer ?
#
loop_
_entity_poly.entity_id
_entity_poly.type
_entity_poly.pdbx_seq_one_letter_code
_entity_poly.pdbx_strand_id
1 'polypeptide(L)'
;MSNQRFNHVQLSGYANSIPPGASTQIGPDGVQKNGSSEEQLPLWPSERIPPGGLFHTPKVQYSKETSDLIRLLVKESKMSMLMRKRIDETLRNGDPLPLPQPPRPNTSNDPDKETLAILERARNAKRKSLKNIMASGAFNQSYYRPPTDNRMPIDKAKAQLQLKMAGTVLPDPAIKPKRRPREEAQVSEEDIINELLDQINERANWLAEMEEIGQGKKYRAEIRDQISERLHRIRALETKAKLKASGCFRFVD
;
A
#
# COMPACT_ATOMS: atom_id res chain seq x y z
N MET A 1 38.34 -13.61 37.16
CA MET A 1 37.12 -14.28 37.67
C MET A 1 35.92 -13.45 37.25
N SER A 2 35.11 -13.94 36.31
CA SER A 2 33.84 -13.31 35.92
C SER A 2 32.98 -14.36 35.23
N ASN A 3 31.83 -14.65 35.81
CA ASN A 3 30.95 -15.76 35.48
C ASN A 3 30.12 -15.46 34.23
N GLN A 4 30.22 -16.30 33.20
CA GLN A 4 29.26 -16.35 32.09
C GLN A 4 27.99 -17.07 32.55
N ARG A 5 26.87 -16.35 32.59
CA ARG A 5 25.53 -16.91 32.72
C ARG A 5 24.95 -17.08 31.31
N PHE A 6 24.81 -18.33 30.87
CA PHE A 6 24.02 -18.66 29.68
C PHE A 6 22.54 -18.77 30.08
N ASN A 7 21.68 -18.00 29.42
CA ASN A 7 20.23 -18.16 29.52
C ASN A 7 19.80 -19.31 28.62
N HIS A 8 19.32 -20.40 29.24
CA HIS A 8 18.67 -21.51 28.59
C HIS A 8 17.16 -21.22 28.51
N VAL A 9 16.60 -21.11 27.30
CA VAL A 9 15.15 -21.03 27.10
C VAL A 9 14.66 -22.42 26.68
N GLN A 10 14.04 -23.15 27.62
CA GLN A 10 13.27 -24.38 27.34
C GLN A 10 11.92 -23.94 26.75
N LEU A 11 11.57 -24.38 25.54
CA LEU A 11 10.21 -24.26 25.00
C LEU A 11 9.42 -25.52 25.41
N SER A 12 8.45 -25.33 26.30
CA SER A 12 7.53 -26.37 26.76
C SER A 12 6.55 -26.77 25.66
N GLY A 13 6.57 -28.05 25.26
CA GLY A 13 5.54 -28.65 24.42
C GLY A 13 4.27 -28.89 25.24
N TYR A 14 3.18 -28.24 24.85
CA TYR A 14 1.84 -28.52 25.36
C TYR A 14 1.28 -29.76 24.66
N ALA A 15 1.07 -30.82 25.44
CA ALA A 15 0.27 -31.97 25.05
C ALA A 15 -1.21 -31.63 25.23
N ASN A 16 -1.98 -31.62 24.15
CA ASN A 16 -3.45 -31.52 24.21
C ASN A 16 -4.03 -32.89 24.51
N SER A 17 -4.56 -33.06 25.72
CA SER A 17 -5.52 -34.10 26.07
C SER A 17 -6.94 -33.60 25.79
N ILE A 18 -7.73 -34.39 25.07
CA ILE A 18 -9.19 -34.22 24.94
C ILE A 18 -9.84 -35.57 25.30
N PRO A 19 -10.94 -35.58 26.09
CA PRO A 19 -11.51 -36.78 26.72
C PRO A 19 -12.41 -37.60 25.76
N PRO A 20 -12.71 -38.88 26.07
CA PRO A 20 -13.64 -39.68 25.29
C PRO A 20 -15.07 -39.51 25.80
N GLY A 21 -15.99 -39.21 24.89
CA GLY A 21 -17.42 -39.25 25.15
C GLY A 21 -18.21 -39.21 23.84
N ALA A 22 -18.61 -40.38 23.34
CA ALA A 22 -19.82 -40.59 22.53
C ALA A 22 -19.97 -42.08 22.18
N SER A 23 -20.73 -42.79 23.02
CA SER A 23 -21.82 -43.69 22.66
C SER A 23 -21.90 -44.20 21.21
N THR A 24 -21.61 -45.48 21.02
CA THR A 24 -22.12 -46.28 19.89
C THR A 24 -23.42 -46.95 20.30
N GLN A 25 -24.51 -46.61 19.63
CA GLN A 25 -25.78 -47.34 19.70
C GLN A 25 -25.62 -48.70 19.01
N ILE A 26 -26.06 -49.74 19.71
CA ILE A 26 -26.04 -51.14 19.30
C ILE A 26 -27.34 -51.43 18.54
N GLY A 27 -27.21 -51.94 17.31
CA GLY A 27 -28.26 -52.67 16.60
C GLY A 27 -27.93 -54.18 16.61
N PRO A 28 -28.93 -55.05 16.61
CA PRO A 28 -28.84 -56.37 17.20
C PRO A 28 -28.52 -57.43 16.15
N ASP A 29 -27.55 -58.30 16.45
CA ASP A 29 -27.67 -59.72 16.15
C ASP A 29 -26.66 -60.46 17.02
N GLY A 30 -27.20 -61.18 18.00
CA GLY A 30 -26.44 -61.97 18.95
C GLY A 30 -26.12 -63.34 18.37
N VAL A 31 -24.84 -63.67 18.31
CA VAL A 31 -24.38 -65.04 18.51
C VAL A 31 -23.17 -64.97 19.44
N GLN A 32 -23.38 -65.38 20.70
CA GLN A 32 -22.30 -65.78 21.59
C GLN A 32 -22.26 -67.29 21.69
N LYS A 33 -21.03 -67.82 21.65
CA LYS A 33 -20.43 -68.93 22.42
C LYS A 33 -19.35 -69.57 21.55
N ASN A 34 -18.19 -69.99 22.01
CA ASN A 34 -17.43 -69.87 23.26
C ASN A 34 -16.05 -70.46 22.93
N GLY A 35 -14.99 -69.90 23.52
CA GLY A 35 -13.77 -70.62 23.94
C GLY A 35 -13.09 -71.60 22.98
N SER A 36 -12.06 -71.13 22.29
CA SER A 36 -10.78 -71.83 22.20
C SER A 36 -9.68 -70.78 22.21
N SER A 37 -8.94 -70.73 23.31
CA SER A 37 -7.73 -69.93 23.50
C SER A 37 -6.62 -70.50 22.62
N GLU A 38 -6.77 -70.40 21.31
CA GLU A 38 -5.65 -70.54 20.39
C GLU A 38 -4.97 -69.18 20.39
N GLU A 39 -3.74 -69.14 20.90
CA GLU A 39 -2.87 -67.97 20.86
C GLU A 39 -2.63 -67.60 19.38
N GLN A 40 -3.54 -66.83 18.83
CA GLN A 40 -3.41 -66.27 17.50
C GLN A 40 -2.32 -65.21 17.61
N LEU A 41 -1.12 -65.60 17.18
CA LEU A 41 0.03 -64.71 17.09
C LEU A 41 -0.42 -63.40 16.44
N PRO A 42 -0.04 -62.24 16.97
CA PRO A 42 -0.44 -60.96 16.39
C PRO A 42 0.01 -60.95 14.92
N LEU A 43 -0.95 -61.06 14.01
CA LEU A 43 -0.69 -61.03 12.58
C LEU A 43 -0.10 -59.66 12.29
N TRP A 44 1.18 -59.65 11.97
CA TRP A 44 1.87 -58.46 11.51
C TRP A 44 1.37 -58.17 10.09
N PRO A 45 0.94 -56.93 9.74
CA PRO A 45 0.94 -55.69 10.54
C PRO A 45 -0.30 -55.52 11.46
N SER A 46 -0.13 -54.86 12.61
CA SER A 46 -1.20 -54.67 13.60
C SER A 46 -2.26 -53.64 13.16
N GLU A 47 -3.54 -53.91 13.44
CA GLU A 47 -4.67 -53.00 13.13
C GLU A 47 -4.53 -51.61 13.78
N ARG A 48 -3.78 -51.51 14.88
CA ARG A 48 -3.60 -50.27 15.64
C ARG A 48 -2.60 -49.30 14.99
N ILE A 49 -1.76 -49.78 14.07
CA ILE A 49 -0.82 -48.95 13.32
C ILE A 49 -1.44 -48.70 11.94
N PRO A 50 -1.83 -47.45 11.61
CA PRO A 50 -2.32 -47.17 10.26
C PRO A 50 -1.23 -47.59 9.26
N PRO A 51 -1.58 -48.26 8.15
CA PRO A 51 -0.59 -48.70 7.16
C PRO A 51 0.09 -47.47 6.52
N GLY A 52 1.24 -47.09 7.07
CA GLY A 52 2.03 -45.97 6.56
C GLY A 52 3.30 -45.72 7.38
N GLY A 53 4.47 -45.81 6.72
CA GLY A 53 5.75 -45.43 7.31
C GLY A 53 6.01 -43.92 7.24
N LEU A 54 7.23 -43.50 7.59
CA LEU A 54 7.70 -42.10 7.56
C LEU A 54 7.47 -41.36 6.21
N PHE A 55 7.21 -42.12 5.14
CA PHE A 55 6.99 -41.62 3.78
C PHE A 55 5.56 -41.85 3.24
N HIS A 56 4.63 -42.34 4.07
CA HIS A 56 3.26 -42.61 3.66
C HIS A 56 2.29 -41.75 4.48
N THR A 57 1.65 -40.78 3.83
CA THR A 57 0.59 -39.99 4.45
C THR A 57 -0.69 -40.83 4.58
N PRO A 58 -1.47 -40.68 5.67
CA PRO A 58 -2.74 -41.36 5.80
C PRO A 58 -3.68 -40.90 4.68
N LYS A 59 -4.26 -41.87 3.96
CA LYS A 59 -5.23 -41.58 2.91
C LYS A 59 -6.58 -41.23 3.52
N VAL A 60 -7.14 -40.11 3.10
CA VAL A 60 -8.47 -39.61 3.47
C VAL A 60 -9.47 -40.05 2.41
N GLN A 61 -10.48 -40.83 2.82
CA GLN A 61 -11.59 -41.20 1.95
C GLN A 61 -12.66 -40.12 2.02
N TYR A 62 -12.81 -39.34 0.95
CA TYR A 62 -13.88 -38.35 0.84
C TYR A 62 -15.18 -39.04 0.42
N SER A 63 -16.29 -38.76 1.13
CA SER A 63 -17.62 -39.14 0.65
C SER A 63 -17.87 -38.49 -0.71
N LYS A 64 -18.64 -39.17 -1.59
CA LYS A 64 -18.97 -38.67 -2.93
C LYS A 64 -19.59 -37.27 -2.88
N GLU A 65 -20.51 -37.06 -1.95
CA GLU A 65 -21.16 -35.76 -1.70
C GLU A 65 -20.14 -34.68 -1.31
N THR A 66 -19.19 -35.01 -0.43
CA THR A 66 -18.13 -34.08 -0.01
C THR A 66 -17.19 -33.76 -1.16
N SER A 67 -16.83 -34.75 -1.98
CA SER A 67 -15.96 -34.55 -3.15
C SER A 67 -16.60 -33.63 -4.20
N ASP A 68 -17.92 -33.76 -4.42
CA ASP A 68 -18.65 -32.94 -5.37
C ASP A 68 -18.86 -31.51 -4.84
N LEU A 69 -19.09 -31.35 -3.54
CA LEU A 69 -19.12 -30.04 -2.88
C LEU A 69 -17.77 -29.32 -3.00
N ILE A 70 -16.66 -30.00 -2.73
CA ILE A 70 -15.32 -29.41 -2.86
C ILE A 70 -15.07 -28.98 -4.31
N ARG A 71 -15.45 -29.78 -5.30
CA ARG A 71 -15.34 -29.40 -6.72
C ARG A 71 -16.17 -28.17 -7.06
N LEU A 72 -17.38 -28.04 -6.51
CA LEU A 72 -18.23 -26.85 -6.70
C LEU A 72 -17.55 -25.61 -6.12
N LEU A 73 -17.06 -25.70 -4.88
CA LEU A 73 -16.33 -24.60 -4.22
C LEU A 73 -15.06 -24.21 -4.98
N VAL A 74 -14.30 -25.19 -5.50
CA VAL A 74 -13.11 -24.93 -6.32
C VAL A 74 -13.49 -24.25 -7.63
N LYS A 75 -14.62 -24.61 -8.26
CA LYS A 75 -15.12 -23.97 -9.48
C LYS A 75 -15.50 -22.51 -9.22
N GLU A 76 -16.24 -22.26 -8.15
CA GLU A 76 -16.72 -20.92 -7.77
C GLU A 76 -15.59 -20.02 -7.25
N SER A 77 -14.58 -20.57 -6.58
CA SER A 77 -13.42 -19.82 -6.11
C SER A 77 -12.55 -19.32 -7.28
N LYS A 78 -12.02 -18.10 -7.18
CA LYS A 78 -11.07 -17.52 -8.15
C LYS A 78 -9.63 -18.05 -7.98
N MET A 79 -9.46 -19.36 -7.77
CA MET A 79 -8.13 -19.97 -7.61
C MET A 79 -7.41 -20.20 -8.95
N SER A 80 -6.05 -20.17 -8.90
CA SER A 80 -5.18 -20.50 -10.02
C SER A 80 -5.38 -21.95 -10.51
N MET A 81 -5.24 -22.18 -11.82
CA MET A 81 -5.42 -23.51 -12.44
C MET A 81 -4.50 -24.58 -11.85
N LEU A 82 -3.28 -24.23 -11.43
CA LEU A 82 -2.37 -25.16 -10.77
C LEU A 82 -2.90 -25.63 -9.41
N MET A 83 -3.54 -24.71 -8.67
CA MET A 83 -4.16 -25.04 -7.37
C MET A 83 -5.39 -25.92 -7.57
N ARG A 84 -6.20 -25.66 -8.60
CA ARG A 84 -7.35 -26.50 -8.96
C ARG A 84 -6.92 -27.93 -9.28
N LYS A 85 -5.91 -28.10 -10.13
CA LYS A 85 -5.34 -29.41 -10.48
C LYS A 85 -4.81 -30.14 -9.26
N ARG A 86 -4.06 -29.46 -8.39
CA ARG A 86 -3.56 -30.05 -7.14
C ARG A 86 -4.69 -30.56 -6.25
N ILE A 87 -5.78 -29.80 -6.11
CA ILE A 87 -6.94 -30.23 -5.31
C ILE A 87 -7.64 -31.43 -5.97
N ASP A 88 -7.85 -31.39 -7.29
CA ASP A 88 -8.43 -32.53 -8.02
C ASP A 88 -7.58 -33.81 -7.89
N GLU A 89 -6.25 -33.68 -7.90
CA GLU A 89 -5.32 -34.78 -7.66
C GLU A 89 -5.45 -35.32 -6.23
N THR A 90 -5.53 -34.44 -5.20
CA THR A 90 -5.76 -34.89 -3.81
C THR A 90 -7.09 -35.64 -3.66
N LEU A 91 -8.16 -35.17 -4.33
CA LEU A 91 -9.47 -35.84 -4.32
C LEU A 91 -9.46 -37.20 -5.03
N ARG A 92 -8.58 -37.40 -6.03
CA ARG A 92 -8.44 -38.67 -6.77
C ARG A 92 -7.56 -39.68 -6.03
N ASN A 93 -6.47 -39.22 -5.44
CA ASN A 93 -5.48 -40.07 -4.78
C ASN A 93 -5.86 -40.39 -3.32
N GLY A 94 -6.82 -39.63 -2.77
CA GLY A 94 -7.21 -39.71 -1.36
C GLY A 94 -6.19 -39.07 -0.44
N ASP A 95 -5.49 -38.03 -0.89
CA ASP A 95 -4.54 -37.28 -0.06
C ASP A 95 -5.27 -36.16 0.70
N PRO A 96 -4.80 -35.76 1.89
CA PRO A 96 -5.39 -34.62 2.60
C PRO A 96 -5.21 -33.31 1.82
N LEU A 97 -6.19 -32.40 1.95
CA LEU A 97 -6.14 -31.08 1.32
C LEU A 97 -4.88 -30.28 1.77
N PRO A 98 -4.28 -29.48 0.87
CA PRO A 98 -3.09 -28.71 1.19
C PRO A 98 -3.40 -27.63 2.26
N LEU A 99 -2.55 -27.55 3.28
CA LEU A 99 -2.65 -26.51 4.30
C LEU A 99 -2.36 -25.12 3.70
N PRO A 100 -3.03 -24.07 4.18
CA PRO A 100 -2.74 -22.70 3.76
C PRO A 100 -1.28 -22.36 4.11
N GLN A 101 -0.49 -22.02 3.10
CA GLN A 101 0.88 -21.55 3.34
C GLN A 101 0.81 -20.17 4.00
N PRO A 102 1.65 -19.89 5.01
CA PRO A 102 1.77 -18.53 5.52
C PRO A 102 2.17 -17.60 4.37
N PRO A 103 1.73 -16.33 4.38
CA PRO A 103 2.18 -15.37 3.38
C PRO A 103 3.70 -15.35 3.39
N ARG A 104 4.31 -15.57 2.23
CA ARG A 104 5.77 -15.51 2.12
C ARG A 104 6.20 -14.12 2.57
N PRO A 105 7.12 -13.96 3.53
CA PRO A 105 7.79 -12.69 3.67
C PRO A 105 8.41 -12.34 2.32
N ASN A 106 8.36 -11.06 1.93
CA ASN A 106 8.85 -10.56 0.63
C ASN A 106 10.36 -10.85 0.47
N THR A 107 10.70 -12.08 0.09
CA THR A 107 12.07 -12.56 -0.08
C THR A 107 12.54 -12.40 -1.52
N SER A 108 12.18 -11.28 -2.15
CA SER A 108 12.70 -10.92 -3.47
C SER A 108 14.12 -10.34 -3.43
N ASN A 109 14.73 -10.28 -2.26
CA ASN A 109 16.08 -9.74 -2.08
C ASN A 109 16.97 -10.82 -1.48
N ASP A 110 17.30 -11.84 -2.27
CA ASP A 110 18.54 -12.55 -1.99
C ASP A 110 19.67 -11.52 -2.12
N PRO A 111 20.44 -11.23 -1.05
CA PRO A 111 21.43 -10.17 -1.06
C PRO A 111 22.49 -10.46 -2.11
N ASP A 112 22.71 -9.51 -3.03
CA ASP A 112 23.78 -9.59 -4.02
C ASP A 112 25.13 -9.89 -3.35
N LYS A 113 26.03 -10.58 -4.07
CA LYS A 113 27.36 -10.94 -3.57
C LYS A 113 28.15 -9.73 -3.00
N GLU A 114 27.97 -8.56 -3.59
CA GLU A 114 28.58 -7.31 -3.10
C GLU A 114 27.99 -6.87 -1.76
N THR A 115 26.68 -6.97 -1.60
CA THR A 115 26.00 -6.65 -0.34
C THR A 115 26.42 -7.60 0.77
N LEU A 116 26.59 -8.90 0.46
CA LEU A 116 27.15 -9.89 1.38
C LEU A 116 28.60 -9.53 1.79
N ALA A 117 29.46 -9.15 0.85
CA ALA A 117 30.83 -8.75 1.15
C ALA A 117 30.92 -7.50 2.03
N ILE A 118 30.01 -6.54 1.83
CA ILE A 118 29.89 -5.34 2.69
C ILE A 118 29.46 -5.74 4.10
N LEU A 119 28.45 -6.61 4.22
CA LEU A 119 27.95 -7.11 5.50
C LEU A 119 29.03 -7.92 6.25
N GLU A 120 29.80 -8.74 5.55
CA GLU A 120 30.93 -9.48 6.14
C GLU A 120 32.05 -8.55 6.61
N ARG A 121 32.38 -7.51 5.83
CA ARG A 121 33.35 -6.48 6.24
C ARG A 121 32.86 -5.74 7.49
N ALA A 122 31.58 -5.38 7.55
CA ALA A 122 30.99 -4.73 8.70
C ALA A 122 30.99 -5.65 9.93
N ARG A 123 30.66 -6.93 9.76
CA ARG A 123 30.69 -7.94 10.83
C ARG A 123 32.10 -8.14 11.40
N ASN A 124 33.12 -8.04 10.56
CA ASN A 124 34.52 -8.21 10.93
C ASN A 124 35.21 -6.88 11.32
N ALA A 125 34.48 -5.76 11.37
CA ALA A 125 35.04 -4.46 11.70
C ALA A 125 35.36 -4.36 13.21
N LYS A 126 36.62 -4.62 13.56
CA LYS A 126 37.16 -4.37 14.90
C LYS A 126 37.86 -3.00 14.97
N ARG A 127 37.91 -2.38 16.15
CA ARG A 127 38.67 -1.14 16.38
C ARG A 127 40.15 -1.40 16.08
N LYS A 128 40.73 -0.64 15.14
CA LYS A 128 42.16 -0.70 14.78
C LYS A 128 42.97 0.14 15.76
N SER A 129 44.19 -0.28 16.09
CA SER A 129 45.13 0.54 16.86
C SER A 129 45.62 1.73 16.01
N LEU A 130 46.03 2.81 16.65
CA LEU A 130 46.57 4.01 15.98
C LEU A 130 47.73 3.66 15.02
N LYS A 131 48.66 2.78 15.45
CA LYS A 131 49.77 2.30 14.62
C LYS A 131 49.28 1.62 13.34
N ASN A 132 48.22 0.80 13.42
CA ASN A 132 47.65 0.14 12.26
C ASN A 132 46.94 1.13 11.33
N ILE A 133 46.30 2.18 11.87
CA ILE A 133 45.67 3.24 11.07
C ILE A 133 46.73 4.05 10.32
N MET A 134 47.82 4.45 11.00
CA MET A 134 48.95 5.14 10.37
C MET A 134 49.64 4.27 9.31
N ALA A 135 49.91 3.00 9.62
CA ALA A 135 50.51 2.05 8.67
C ALA A 135 49.62 1.80 7.45
N SER A 136 48.30 1.87 7.59
CA SER A 136 47.38 1.75 6.46
C SER A 136 47.36 2.97 5.53
N GLY A 137 48.06 4.06 5.89
CA GLY A 137 48.10 5.28 5.09
C GLY A 137 46.81 6.08 5.09
N ALA A 138 45.87 5.80 6.01
CA ALA A 138 44.56 6.44 6.04
C ALA A 138 44.60 7.96 6.27
N PHE A 139 45.68 8.45 6.90
CA PHE A 139 45.90 9.88 7.13
C PHE A 139 46.58 10.59 5.94
N ASN A 140 47.06 9.85 4.95
CA ASN A 140 47.68 10.44 3.78
C ASN A 140 46.56 10.99 2.89
N GLN A 141 46.40 12.32 2.87
CA GLN A 141 45.44 12.97 2.01
C GLN A 141 45.89 12.85 0.55
N SER A 142 45.15 12.08 -0.25
CA SER A 142 45.41 12.01 -1.69
C SER A 142 45.20 13.38 -2.32
N TYR A 143 46.04 13.72 -3.30
CA TYR A 143 45.83 14.91 -4.11
C TYR A 143 44.45 14.86 -4.76
N TYR A 144 43.71 15.98 -4.73
CA TYR A 144 42.41 16.05 -5.37
C TYR A 144 42.58 15.76 -6.87
N ARG A 145 41.87 14.74 -7.36
CA ARG A 145 41.74 14.45 -8.78
C ARG A 145 40.29 14.74 -9.17
N PRO A 146 40.04 15.67 -10.10
CA PRO A 146 38.71 15.81 -10.64
C PRO A 146 38.28 14.47 -11.27
N PRO A 147 36.99 14.12 -11.21
CA PRO A 147 36.49 12.93 -11.88
C PRO A 147 36.86 12.99 -13.37
N THR A 148 37.21 11.85 -13.96
CA THR A 148 37.59 11.72 -15.37
C THR A 148 36.41 11.92 -16.33
N ASP A 149 35.21 12.05 -15.79
CA ASP A 149 34.00 12.30 -16.56
C ASP A 149 33.95 13.78 -16.96
N ASN A 150 34.01 14.06 -18.27
CA ASN A 150 33.94 15.41 -18.85
C ASN A 150 32.52 16.01 -18.77
N ARG A 151 31.69 15.50 -17.86
CA ARG A 151 30.34 15.98 -17.66
C ARG A 151 30.41 17.35 -16.98
N MET A 152 29.95 18.38 -17.69
CA MET A 152 29.80 19.70 -17.10
C MET A 152 28.99 19.59 -15.80
N PRO A 153 29.40 20.30 -14.73
CA PRO A 153 28.71 20.23 -13.46
C PRO A 153 27.25 20.67 -13.67
N ILE A 154 26.34 19.76 -13.34
CA ILE A 154 24.90 19.99 -13.44
C ILE A 154 24.51 21.20 -12.60
N ASP A 155 23.52 21.97 -13.02
CA ASP A 155 23.16 23.20 -12.31
C ASP A 155 22.75 22.95 -10.85
N LYS A 156 22.26 21.74 -10.53
CA LYS A 156 22.05 21.28 -9.15
C LYS A 156 23.33 21.25 -8.32
N ALA A 157 24.45 20.80 -8.89
CA ALA A 157 25.75 20.75 -8.21
C ALA A 157 26.32 22.16 -8.01
N LYS A 158 26.14 23.05 -9.00
CA LYS A 158 26.50 24.47 -8.86
C LYS A 158 25.71 25.15 -7.74
N ALA A 159 24.39 24.96 -7.72
CA ALA A 159 23.52 25.50 -6.68
C ALA A 159 23.90 24.95 -5.29
N GLN A 160 24.18 23.65 -5.18
CA GLN A 160 24.64 23.03 -3.94
C GLN A 160 25.98 23.61 -3.47
N LEU A 161 26.95 23.81 -4.38
CA LEU A 161 28.23 24.44 -4.06
C LEU A 161 28.02 25.88 -3.59
N GLN A 162 27.25 26.69 -4.32
CA GLN A 162 26.95 28.08 -3.97
C GLN A 162 26.38 28.16 -2.55
N LEU A 163 25.40 27.31 -2.23
CA LEU A 163 24.75 27.30 -0.94
C LEU A 163 25.69 26.87 0.19
N LYS A 164 26.55 25.88 -0.07
CA LYS A 164 27.58 25.41 0.87
C LYS A 164 28.63 26.50 1.15
N MET A 165 29.06 27.23 0.11
CA MET A 165 29.98 28.36 0.25
C MET A 165 29.35 29.54 0.99
N ALA A 166 28.04 29.75 0.82
CA ALA A 166 27.27 30.74 1.56
C ALA A 166 26.99 30.33 3.02
N GLY A 167 27.43 29.14 3.47
CA GLY A 167 27.20 28.65 4.84
C GLY A 167 25.74 28.25 5.13
N THR A 168 24.93 28.12 4.09
CA THR A 168 23.50 27.78 4.17
C THR A 168 23.28 26.30 3.84
N VAL A 169 22.26 25.68 4.46
CA VAL A 169 21.96 24.26 4.27
C VAL A 169 21.01 24.06 3.09
N LEU A 170 21.28 23.06 2.25
CA LEU A 170 20.39 22.67 1.16
C LEU A 170 19.02 22.30 1.72
N PRO A 171 17.93 22.96 1.28
CA PRO A 171 16.60 22.53 1.66
C PRO A 171 16.44 21.07 1.24
N ASP A 172 16.00 20.23 2.17
CA ASP A 172 15.77 18.83 1.90
C ASP A 172 14.75 18.70 0.74
N PRO A 173 15.08 18.03 -0.37
CA PRO A 173 14.15 17.85 -1.49
C PRO A 173 12.85 17.12 -1.09
N ALA A 174 12.82 16.42 0.05
CA ALA A 174 11.60 15.83 0.59
C ALA A 174 10.64 16.87 1.21
N ILE A 175 11.16 18.03 1.62
CA ILE A 175 10.36 19.11 2.19
C ILE A 175 9.81 19.94 1.02
N LYS A 176 8.53 19.68 0.69
CA LYS A 176 7.81 20.51 -0.28
C LYS A 176 7.80 21.95 0.25
N PRO A 177 8.21 22.95 -0.55
CA PRO A 177 8.10 24.34 -0.13
C PRO A 177 6.65 24.64 0.23
N LYS A 178 6.43 25.25 1.40
CA LYS A 178 5.09 25.69 1.81
C LYS A 178 4.56 26.60 0.71
N ARG A 179 3.46 26.21 0.04
CA ARG A 179 2.82 27.08 -0.95
C ARG A 179 2.53 28.39 -0.25
N ARG A 180 3.07 29.49 -0.79
CA ARG A 180 2.66 30.82 -0.32
C ARG A 180 1.15 30.88 -0.47
N PRO A 181 0.40 31.34 0.55
CA PRO A 181 -1.02 31.57 0.38
C PRO A 181 -1.18 32.49 -0.83
N ARG A 182 -2.08 32.13 -1.74
CA ARG A 182 -2.44 33.03 -2.85
C ARG A 182 -2.98 34.29 -2.19
N GLU A 183 -2.30 35.40 -2.37
CA GLU A 183 -2.86 36.72 -2.05
C GLU A 183 -4.01 36.90 -3.04
N GLU A 184 -5.20 36.47 -2.64
CA GLU A 184 -6.43 36.86 -3.32
C GLU A 184 -6.50 38.38 -3.15
N ALA A 185 -6.31 39.10 -4.25
CA ALA A 185 -6.55 40.53 -4.27
C ALA A 185 -7.95 40.74 -3.69
N GLN A 186 -8.03 41.50 -2.59
CA GLN A 186 -9.28 41.80 -1.91
C GLN A 186 -10.08 42.77 -2.78
N VAL A 187 -10.66 42.28 -3.87
CA VAL A 187 -11.57 43.06 -4.71
C VAL A 187 -12.88 43.17 -3.95
N SER A 188 -13.29 44.39 -3.62
CA SER A 188 -14.56 44.63 -2.93
C SER A 188 -15.73 44.31 -3.85
N GLU A 189 -16.88 43.95 -3.27
CA GLU A 189 -18.12 43.80 -4.05
C GLU A 189 -18.52 45.13 -4.71
N GLU A 190 -18.16 46.25 -4.09
CA GLU A 190 -18.34 47.61 -4.62
C GLU A 190 -17.50 47.86 -5.87
N ASP A 191 -16.26 47.39 -5.90
CA ASP A 191 -15.36 47.55 -7.06
C ASP A 191 -15.92 46.82 -8.28
N ILE A 192 -16.48 45.62 -8.06
CA ILE A 192 -17.12 44.83 -9.12
C ILE A 192 -18.40 45.52 -9.64
N ILE A 193 -19.17 46.14 -8.75
CA ILE A 193 -20.37 46.90 -9.15
C ILE A 193 -19.98 48.10 -10.02
N ASN A 194 -18.93 48.84 -9.63
CA ASN A 194 -18.43 49.97 -10.42
C ASN A 194 -17.95 49.52 -11.81
N GLU A 195 -17.18 48.44 -11.90
CA GLU A 195 -16.77 47.88 -13.19
C GLU A 195 -17.97 47.49 -14.08
N LEU A 196 -19.02 46.90 -13.51
CA LEU A 196 -20.22 46.55 -14.25
C LEU A 196 -20.99 47.79 -14.75
N LEU A 197 -21.02 48.87 -13.97
CA LEU A 197 -21.61 50.14 -14.40
C LEU A 197 -20.82 50.76 -15.55
N ASP A 198 -19.48 50.72 -15.49
CA ASP A 198 -18.62 51.18 -16.57
C ASP A 198 -18.86 50.38 -17.85
N GLN A 199 -18.97 49.06 -17.75
CA GLN A 199 -19.30 48.21 -18.90
C GLN A 199 -20.69 48.51 -19.47
N ILE A 200 -21.69 48.84 -18.64
CA ILE A 200 -23.02 49.25 -19.12
C ILE A 200 -22.91 50.56 -19.90
N ASN A 201 -22.18 51.54 -19.38
CA ASN A 201 -21.95 52.82 -20.05
C ASN A 201 -21.21 52.65 -21.38
N GLU A 202 -20.16 51.82 -21.41
CA GLU A 202 -19.43 51.49 -22.63
C GLU A 202 -20.36 50.89 -23.69
N ARG A 203 -21.25 49.96 -23.30
CA ARG A 203 -22.21 49.32 -24.23
C ARG A 203 -23.29 50.28 -24.71
N ALA A 204 -23.76 51.18 -23.85
CA ALA A 204 -24.70 52.22 -24.22
C ALA A 204 -24.06 53.23 -25.22
N ASN A 205 -22.83 53.66 -24.95
CA ASN A 205 -22.08 54.56 -25.83
C ASN A 205 -21.79 53.90 -27.18
N TRP A 206 -21.34 52.64 -27.18
CA TRP A 206 -21.10 51.90 -28.41
C TRP A 206 -22.37 51.74 -29.24
N LEU A 207 -23.53 51.50 -28.60
CA LEU A 207 -24.80 51.45 -29.31
C LEU A 207 -25.16 52.81 -29.95
N ALA A 208 -24.90 53.92 -29.26
CA ALA A 208 -25.08 55.25 -29.81
C ALA A 208 -24.18 55.49 -31.04
N GLU A 209 -22.91 55.11 -30.97
CA GLU A 209 -21.99 55.17 -32.12
C GLU A 209 -22.49 54.32 -33.29
N MET A 210 -22.99 53.11 -33.03
CA MET A 210 -23.55 52.26 -34.08
C MET A 210 -24.86 52.80 -34.66
N GLU A 211 -25.64 53.56 -33.88
CA GLU A 211 -26.83 54.26 -34.35
C GLU A 211 -26.47 55.44 -35.24
N GLU A 212 -25.42 56.19 -34.93
CA GLU A 212 -24.88 57.26 -35.78
C GLU A 212 -24.40 56.73 -37.13
N ILE A 213 -23.78 55.54 -37.16
CA ILE A 213 -23.36 54.86 -38.39
C ILE A 213 -24.57 54.22 -39.13
N GLY A 214 -25.75 54.18 -38.50
CA GLY A 214 -26.99 53.63 -39.07
C GLY A 214 -27.14 52.10 -38.91
N GLN A 215 -26.23 51.43 -38.20
CA GLN A 215 -26.26 49.98 -37.95
C GLN A 215 -26.96 49.58 -36.64
N GLY A 216 -27.50 50.53 -35.87
CA GLY A 216 -28.10 50.27 -34.55
C GLY A 216 -29.20 49.19 -34.53
N LYS A 217 -30.00 49.05 -35.61
CA LYS A 217 -31.03 48.00 -35.70
C LYS A 217 -30.48 46.58 -35.56
N LYS A 218 -29.23 46.35 -36.00
CA LYS A 218 -28.59 45.03 -35.94
C LYS A 218 -28.19 44.66 -34.52
N TYR A 219 -27.71 45.63 -33.73
CA TYR A 219 -27.09 45.37 -32.43
C TYR A 219 -27.96 45.76 -31.24
N ARG A 220 -29.08 46.45 -31.44
CA ARG A 220 -29.99 46.88 -30.35
C ARG A 220 -30.44 45.72 -29.45
N ALA A 221 -30.80 44.58 -30.02
CA ALA A 221 -31.26 43.43 -29.25
C ALA A 221 -30.12 42.85 -28.39
N GLU A 222 -28.97 42.61 -29.01
CA GLU A 222 -27.79 42.05 -28.34
C GLU A 222 -27.28 42.95 -27.21
N ILE A 223 -27.17 44.26 -27.46
CA ILE A 223 -26.72 45.22 -26.44
C ILE A 223 -27.73 45.33 -25.29
N ARG A 224 -29.04 45.30 -25.59
CA ARG A 224 -30.07 45.27 -24.55
C ARG A 224 -29.93 44.04 -23.66
N ASP A 225 -29.66 42.88 -24.24
CA ASP A 225 -29.45 41.65 -23.49
C ASP A 225 -28.19 41.74 -22.62
N GLN A 226 -27.07 42.24 -23.17
CA GLN A 226 -25.81 42.46 -22.44
C GLN A 226 -25.95 43.45 -21.28
N ILE A 227 -26.72 44.52 -21.45
CA ILE A 227 -27.02 45.49 -20.39
C ILE A 227 -27.90 44.83 -19.32
N SER A 228 -28.92 44.05 -19.74
CA SER A 228 -29.79 43.36 -18.80
C SER A 228 -29.03 42.35 -17.93
N GLU A 229 -28.10 41.58 -18.52
CA GLU A 229 -27.25 40.62 -17.82
C GLU A 229 -26.41 41.31 -16.73
N ARG A 230 -25.78 42.44 -17.06
CA ARG A 230 -24.97 43.23 -16.12
C ARG A 230 -25.82 43.82 -15.01
N LEU A 231 -27.00 44.36 -15.32
CA LEU A 231 -27.95 44.84 -14.31
C LEU A 231 -28.42 43.72 -13.37
N HIS A 232 -28.67 42.51 -13.89
CA HIS A 232 -29.00 41.36 -13.05
C HIS A 232 -27.84 40.98 -12.12
N ARG A 233 -26.60 41.03 -12.62
CA ARG A 233 -25.40 40.77 -11.80
C ARG A 233 -25.21 41.82 -10.71
N ILE A 234 -25.42 43.10 -11.01
CA ILE A 234 -25.40 44.19 -10.02
C ILE A 234 -26.44 43.93 -8.92
N ARG A 235 -27.70 43.62 -9.29
CA ARG A 235 -28.74 43.30 -8.31
C ARG A 235 -28.37 42.10 -7.44
N ALA A 236 -27.76 41.06 -8.01
CA ALA A 236 -27.31 39.90 -7.24
C ALA A 236 -26.25 40.30 -6.20
N LEU A 237 -25.27 41.14 -6.57
CA LEU A 237 -24.26 41.64 -5.65
C LEU A 237 -24.86 42.55 -4.57
N GLU A 238 -25.79 43.45 -4.92
CA GLU A 238 -26.49 44.29 -3.95
C GLU A 238 -27.32 43.48 -2.95
N THR A 239 -28.04 42.45 -3.42
CA THR A 239 -28.79 41.56 -2.52
C THR A 239 -27.85 40.79 -1.59
N LYS A 240 -26.71 40.31 -2.10
CA LYS A 240 -25.67 39.65 -1.31
C LYS A 240 -25.11 40.59 -0.25
N ALA A 241 -24.79 41.84 -0.61
CA ALA A 241 -24.30 42.86 0.31
C ALA A 241 -25.35 43.20 1.39
N LYS A 242 -26.62 43.36 1.02
CA LYS A 242 -27.73 43.56 1.97
C LYS A 242 -27.92 42.37 2.92
N LEU A 243 -27.84 41.15 2.40
CA LEU A 243 -27.93 39.92 3.20
C LEU A 243 -26.78 39.83 4.20
N LYS A 244 -25.54 40.13 3.77
CA LYS A 244 -24.37 40.22 4.66
C LYS A 244 -24.57 41.28 5.74
N ALA A 245 -25.02 42.48 5.37
CA ALA A 245 -25.27 43.58 6.32
C ALA A 245 -26.37 43.25 7.34
N SER A 246 -27.41 42.52 6.91
CA SER A 246 -28.51 42.08 7.79
C SER A 246 -28.16 40.89 8.70
N GLY A 247 -26.95 40.32 8.57
CA GLY A 247 -26.53 39.14 9.33
C GLY A 247 -27.24 37.83 8.93
N CYS A 248 -28.15 37.87 7.95
CA CYS A 248 -28.88 36.72 7.43
C CYS A 248 -28.08 36.00 6.31
N PHE A 249 -26.77 35.84 6.49
CA PHE A 249 -25.93 35.11 5.57
C PHE A 249 -25.82 33.66 6.04
N ARG A 250 -26.82 32.83 5.72
CA ARG A 250 -26.71 31.38 5.92
C ARG A 250 -25.80 30.82 4.83
N PHE A 251 -24.63 30.32 5.23
CA PHE A 251 -23.77 29.51 4.37
C PHE A 251 -24.58 28.32 3.85
N VAL A 252 -24.75 28.26 2.53
CA VAL A 252 -24.88 26.98 1.82
C VAL A 252 -23.66 26.92 0.92
N ASP A 253 -22.58 26.40 1.49
CA ASP A 253 -21.44 25.74 0.85
C ASP A 253 -20.88 24.74 1.87
#